data_AF-A0A1V0UN92-F1
#
_entry.id   AF-A0A1V0UN92-F1
#
_cell.length_a   1.000
_cell.length_b   1.000
_cell.length_c   1.000
_cell.angle_alpha   90.00
_cell.angle_beta   90.00
_cell.angle_gamma   90.00
#
_symmetry.space_group_name_H-M   'P 1'
#
loop_
_entity.id
_entity.type
_entity.pdbx_description
1 polymer ?
#
loop_
_entity_poly.entity_id
_entity_poly.type
_entity_poly.pdbx_seq_one_letter_code
_entity_poly.pdbx_strand_id
1 'polypeptide(L)'
;MSQAIADRIAQDFVKYMDNWHAKPEVFDDKLDAKLHEWYADYIRNKKVWPPRDIPYFSPSSANSDLRELYEKINGAKRDIVQKPPYQGRWTRIGTAIGDMIQRDLLLAERHVSNPIFRFKKNEDGTPMFEEFAKKARNVMHKGKVFALYGTCDGIMLYTSDDGDVIRVGLEIKSKQTTYSQTSLYSMREPKDDHIKQVTCYSTMYNVDYYIILYVNASKKGWNMSEEDYAKSPDIRAFGIYITDTMRSDVLDTFAGVLEHISKGIPPTLDIEKWTFNNYKRACALSLSDEEYDDIKRESNRMLRSSLPDWKKSVYRECVEYITDIRSEVTEADKKETAS
;
A
#
# COMPACT_ATOMS: atom_id res chain seq x y z
N MET A 1 -19.57 -11.63 12.66
CA MET A 1 -18.81 -10.61 11.91
C MET A 1 -19.34 -10.52 10.49
N SER A 2 -19.48 -9.33 9.90
CA SER A 2 -20.11 -9.12 8.59
C SER A 2 -19.63 -7.82 7.92
N GLN A 3 -19.78 -7.73 6.59
CA GLN A 3 -19.49 -6.51 5.82
C GLN A 3 -20.32 -5.31 6.30
N ALA A 4 -21.58 -5.51 6.69
CA ALA A 4 -22.44 -4.43 7.21
C ALA A 4 -21.87 -3.75 8.46
N ILE A 5 -21.16 -4.49 9.32
CA ILE A 5 -20.45 -3.92 10.47
C ILE A 5 -19.27 -3.06 10.00
N ALA A 6 -18.51 -3.55 9.01
CA ALA A 6 -17.38 -2.80 8.45
C ALA A 6 -17.86 -1.47 7.82
N ASP A 7 -18.94 -1.52 7.05
CA ASP A 7 -19.53 -0.34 6.41
C ASP A 7 -19.99 0.70 7.45
N ARG A 8 -20.62 0.25 8.55
CA ARG A 8 -21.01 1.13 9.65
C ARG A 8 -19.79 1.79 10.30
N ILE A 9 -18.75 1.00 10.61
CA ILE A 9 -17.49 1.51 11.18
C ILE A 9 -16.89 2.61 10.30
N ALA A 10 -16.86 2.41 8.98
CA ALA A 10 -16.33 3.41 8.05
C ALA A 10 -17.19 4.69 7.99
N GLN A 11 -18.52 4.55 8.02
CA GLN A 11 -19.43 5.70 8.07
C GLN A 11 -19.25 6.51 9.36
N ASP A 12 -19.12 5.82 10.49
CA ASP A 12 -18.90 6.48 11.78
C ASP A 12 -17.53 7.14 11.85
N PHE A 13 -16.52 6.55 11.21
CA PHE A 13 -15.19 7.16 11.09
C PHE A 13 -15.25 8.49 10.34
N VAL A 14 -15.95 8.56 9.20
CA VAL A 14 -16.11 9.83 8.45
C VAL A 14 -16.80 10.88 9.32
N LYS A 15 -17.95 10.54 9.93
CA LYS A 15 -18.66 11.47 10.83
C LYS A 15 -17.79 11.92 12.00
N TYR A 16 -16.99 11.02 12.56
CA TYR A 16 -16.09 11.31 13.67
C TYR A 16 -15.02 12.33 13.26
N MET A 17 -14.40 12.14 12.09
CA MET A 17 -13.40 13.06 11.55
C MET A 17 -14.02 14.42 11.18
N ASP A 18 -15.19 14.44 10.53
CA ASP A 18 -15.90 15.68 10.20
C ASP A 18 -16.22 16.49 11.47
N ASN A 19 -16.73 15.82 12.50
CA ASN A 19 -17.02 16.45 13.79
C ASN A 19 -15.77 16.95 14.52
N TRP A 20 -14.62 16.28 14.35
CA TRP A 20 -13.34 16.75 14.89
C TRP A 20 -12.89 18.03 14.18
N HIS A 21 -12.87 18.02 12.85
CA HIS A 21 -12.38 19.13 12.05
C HIS A 21 -13.34 20.34 11.97
N ALA A 22 -14.61 20.18 12.36
CA ALA A 22 -15.55 21.28 12.50
C ALA A 22 -15.36 22.11 13.79
N LYS A 23 -14.56 21.62 14.75
CA LYS A 23 -14.29 22.32 16.02
C LYS A 23 -13.12 23.31 15.87
N PRO A 24 -13.01 24.30 16.78
CA PRO A 24 -11.81 25.12 16.86
C PRO A 24 -10.56 24.27 16.98
N GLU A 25 -9.47 24.75 16.38
CA GLU A 25 -8.18 24.07 16.42
C GLU A 25 -7.72 23.82 17.86
N VAL A 26 -7.26 22.60 18.12
CA VAL A 26 -6.74 22.18 19.42
C VAL A 26 -5.24 22.00 19.32
N PHE A 27 -4.52 22.76 20.14
CA PHE A 27 -3.07 22.62 20.33
C PHE A 27 -2.80 21.78 21.58
N ASP A 28 -1.98 20.73 21.45
CA ASP A 28 -1.55 19.89 22.56
C ASP A 28 -0.04 19.62 22.47
N ASP A 29 0.75 20.63 22.88
CA ASP A 29 2.21 20.58 22.86
C ASP A 29 2.78 19.37 23.61
N LYS A 30 2.05 18.88 24.63
CA LYS A 30 2.47 17.70 25.40
C LYS A 30 2.33 16.43 24.57
N LEU A 31 1.24 16.28 23.82
CA LEU A 31 1.08 15.17 22.89
C LEU A 31 2.14 15.23 21.80
N ASP A 32 2.35 16.40 21.19
CA ASP A 32 3.29 16.56 20.08
C ASP A 32 4.73 16.28 20.51
N ALA A 33 5.16 16.83 21.66
CA ALA A 33 6.45 16.50 22.26
C ALA A 33 6.57 14.99 22.50
N LYS A 34 5.51 14.35 23.01
CA LYS A 34 5.52 12.91 23.29
C LYS A 34 5.63 12.07 22.02
N LEU A 35 4.94 12.46 20.96
CA LEU A 35 5.01 11.79 19.66
C LEU A 35 6.44 11.87 19.09
N HIS A 36 7.07 13.04 19.16
CA HIS A 36 8.47 13.19 18.76
C HIS A 36 9.45 12.36 19.60
N GLU A 37 9.23 12.27 20.92
CA GLU A 37 10.02 11.39 21.79
C GLU A 37 9.91 9.92 21.37
N TRP A 38 8.70 9.43 21.08
CA TRP A 38 8.49 8.06 20.63
C TRP A 38 9.20 7.77 19.30
N TYR A 39 9.11 8.68 18.32
CA TYR A 39 9.84 8.53 17.06
C TYR A 39 11.35 8.54 17.27
N ALA A 40 11.87 9.43 18.12
CA ALA A 40 13.28 9.49 18.42
C ALA A 40 13.78 8.21 19.08
N ASP A 41 13.03 7.64 20.03
CA ASP A 41 13.34 6.37 20.68
C ASP A 41 13.33 5.22 19.66
N TYR A 42 12.32 5.16 18.78
CA TYR A 42 12.25 4.13 17.74
C TYR A 42 13.49 4.14 16.84
N ILE A 43 13.87 5.32 16.34
CA ILE A 43 15.02 5.47 15.44
C ILE A 43 16.32 5.00 16.12
N ARG A 44 16.49 5.30 17.41
CA ARG A 44 17.71 4.99 18.17
C ARG A 44 17.77 3.54 18.61
N ASN A 45 16.65 2.99 19.07
CA ASN A 45 16.65 1.79 19.91
C ASN A 45 15.77 0.64 19.41
N LYS A 46 14.69 0.91 18.66
CA LYS A 46 13.63 -0.10 18.38
C LYS A 46 13.41 -0.40 16.90
N LYS A 47 14.32 0.05 16.03
CA LYS A 47 14.17 -0.12 14.58
C LYS A 47 14.08 -1.60 14.19
N VAL A 48 12.96 -1.97 13.57
CA VAL A 48 12.71 -3.33 13.09
C VAL A 48 13.24 -3.51 11.67
N TRP A 49 13.92 -4.62 11.43
CA TRP A 49 14.52 -5.02 10.16
C TRP A 49 13.80 -6.22 9.55
N PRO A 50 13.84 -6.39 8.21
CA PRO A 50 13.29 -7.58 7.58
C PRO A 50 14.04 -8.83 8.06
N PRO A 51 13.39 -10.01 8.09
CA PRO A 51 14.07 -11.25 8.40
C PRO A 51 15.14 -11.54 7.34
N ARG A 52 16.27 -12.12 7.78
CA ARG A 52 17.42 -12.42 6.90
C ARG A 52 17.38 -13.84 6.33
N ASP A 53 16.84 -14.78 7.08
CA ASP A 53 16.99 -16.21 6.79
C ASP A 53 15.76 -16.84 6.12
N ILE A 54 14.70 -16.06 5.89
CA ILE A 54 13.49 -16.50 5.19
C ILE A 54 13.02 -15.46 4.18
N PRO A 55 12.40 -15.86 3.05
CA PRO A 55 11.77 -14.93 2.13
C PRO A 55 10.73 -14.06 2.82
N TYR A 56 10.62 -12.80 2.39
CA TYR A 56 9.59 -11.91 2.91
C TYR A 56 8.87 -11.10 1.83
N PHE A 57 7.58 -10.87 2.08
CA PHE A 57 6.71 -10.06 1.26
C PHE A 57 6.26 -8.84 2.07
N SER A 58 6.21 -7.69 1.41
CA SER A 58 5.60 -6.49 1.98
C SER A 58 4.11 -6.47 1.67
N PRO A 59 3.24 -6.04 2.59
CA PRO A 59 1.82 -5.87 2.31
C PRO A 59 1.54 -5.00 1.07
N SER A 60 2.34 -3.95 0.85
CA SER A 60 2.24 -3.08 -0.33
C SER A 60 2.63 -3.76 -1.65
N SER A 61 3.30 -4.92 -1.62
CA SER A 61 3.66 -5.70 -2.81
C SER A 61 2.69 -6.87 -3.05
N ALA A 62 1.56 -6.93 -2.35
CA ALA A 62 0.58 -8.01 -2.52
C ALA A 62 -0.06 -8.03 -3.93
N ASN A 63 0.00 -6.92 -4.65
CA ASN A 63 -0.43 -6.84 -6.04
C ASN A 63 0.74 -6.60 -7.03
N SER A 64 2.00 -6.74 -6.59
CA SER A 64 3.16 -6.65 -7.49
C SER A 64 3.12 -7.70 -8.59
N ASP A 65 3.94 -7.51 -9.61
CA ASP A 65 4.18 -8.52 -10.64
C ASP A 65 4.83 -9.76 -10.03
N LEU A 66 4.44 -10.95 -10.48
CA LEU A 66 4.96 -12.19 -9.89
C LEU A 66 6.43 -12.41 -10.26
N ARG A 67 6.84 -12.00 -11.48
CA ARG A 67 8.24 -12.02 -11.91
C ARG A 67 9.06 -11.02 -11.08
N GLU A 68 8.55 -9.84 -10.77
CA GLU A 68 9.17 -8.88 -9.81
C GLU A 68 9.43 -9.54 -8.44
N LEU A 69 8.43 -10.19 -7.87
CA LEU A 69 8.56 -10.86 -6.57
C LEU A 69 9.55 -12.03 -6.62
N TYR A 70 9.54 -12.79 -7.72
CA TYR A 70 10.49 -13.86 -7.97
C TYR A 70 11.94 -13.35 -8.00
N GLU A 71 12.23 -12.32 -8.80
CA GLU A 71 13.57 -11.73 -8.88
C GLU A 71 14.04 -11.15 -7.55
N LYS A 72 13.14 -10.46 -6.82
CA LYS A 72 13.43 -9.98 -5.47
C LYS A 72 13.89 -11.11 -4.55
N ILE A 73 13.19 -12.24 -4.54
CA ILE A 73 13.48 -13.36 -3.63
C ILE A 73 14.74 -14.10 -4.04
N ASN A 74 15.03 -14.18 -5.34
CA ASN A 74 16.30 -14.69 -5.86
C ASN A 74 17.51 -13.77 -5.61
N GLY A 75 17.31 -12.65 -4.91
CA GLY A 75 18.41 -11.77 -4.52
C GLY A 75 18.83 -10.78 -5.61
N ALA A 76 17.99 -10.56 -6.62
CA ALA A 76 18.23 -9.50 -7.59
C ALA A 76 18.35 -8.13 -6.89
N LYS A 77 19.20 -7.27 -7.44
CA LYS A 77 19.33 -5.90 -6.93
C LYS A 77 18.13 -5.08 -7.39
N ARG A 78 17.54 -4.35 -6.45
CA ARG A 78 16.50 -3.36 -6.76
C ARG A 78 17.09 -2.27 -7.66
N ASP A 79 16.34 -1.85 -8.67
CA ASP A 79 16.76 -0.79 -9.58
C ASP A 79 16.97 0.53 -8.84
N ILE A 80 18.07 1.21 -9.17
CA ILE A 80 18.36 2.57 -8.70
C ILE A 80 17.95 3.53 -9.81
N VAL A 81 16.72 4.04 -9.74
CA VAL A 81 16.20 4.98 -10.73
C VAL A 81 16.15 6.38 -10.13
N GLN A 82 16.75 7.34 -10.81
CA GLN A 82 16.57 8.76 -10.47
C GLN A 82 15.13 9.15 -10.79
N LYS A 83 14.32 9.32 -9.74
CA LYS A 83 12.94 9.77 -9.90
C LYS A 83 12.91 11.25 -10.28
N PRO A 84 11.99 11.67 -11.16
CA PRO A 84 11.74 13.08 -11.38
C PRO A 84 11.41 13.80 -10.06
N PRO A 85 11.91 15.03 -9.84
CA PRO A 85 11.78 15.72 -8.55
C PRO A 85 10.34 15.85 -8.03
N TYR A 86 9.38 15.99 -8.94
CA TYR A 86 7.95 16.11 -8.60
C TYR A 86 7.39 14.83 -7.96
N GLN A 87 7.82 13.64 -8.39
CA GLN A 87 7.35 12.36 -7.82
C GLN A 87 7.81 12.20 -6.36
N GLY A 88 9.03 12.63 -6.05
CA GLY A 88 9.54 12.67 -4.68
C GLY A 88 8.72 13.59 -3.78
N ARG A 89 8.36 14.79 -4.29
CA ARG A 89 7.48 15.72 -3.55
C ARG A 89 6.09 15.16 -3.33
N TRP A 90 5.45 14.59 -4.34
CA TRP A 90 4.11 13.98 -4.22
C TRP A 90 4.09 12.82 -3.23
N THR A 91 5.15 12.00 -3.21
CA THR A 91 5.28 10.93 -2.21
C THR A 91 5.32 11.51 -0.80
N ARG A 92 6.15 12.54 -0.55
CA ARG A 92 6.26 13.19 0.76
C ARG A 92 4.98 13.89 1.21
N ILE A 93 4.25 14.53 0.29
CA ILE A 93 2.93 15.12 0.58
C ILE A 93 1.95 14.03 1.00
N GLY A 94 1.94 12.90 0.30
CA GLY A 94 1.12 11.75 0.65
C GLY A 94 1.42 11.19 2.03
N THR A 95 2.70 11.11 2.41
CA THR A 95 3.12 10.69 3.76
C THR A 95 2.63 11.67 4.82
N ALA A 96 2.83 12.97 4.61
CA ALA A 96 2.40 13.99 5.57
C ALA A 96 0.88 14.00 5.81
N ILE A 97 0.08 13.63 4.79
CA ILE A 97 -1.38 13.46 4.94
C ILE A 97 -1.70 12.28 5.89
N GLY A 98 -0.97 11.17 5.78
CA GLY A 98 -1.11 10.04 6.71
C GLY A 98 -0.77 10.45 8.15
N ASP A 99 0.39 11.09 8.32
CA ASP A 99 0.87 11.60 9.61
C ASP A 99 -0.15 12.56 10.26
N MET A 100 -0.76 13.44 9.46
CA MET A 100 -1.80 14.38 9.89
C MET A 100 -3.01 13.64 10.48
N ILE A 101 -3.59 12.69 9.74
CA ILE A 101 -4.76 11.94 10.20
C ILE A 101 -4.45 11.13 11.46
N GLN A 102 -3.27 10.50 11.54
CA GLN A 102 -2.83 9.78 12.75
C GLN A 102 -2.72 10.72 13.95
N ARG A 103 -2.12 11.90 13.77
CA ARG A 103 -2.04 12.92 14.81
C ARG A 103 -3.43 13.42 15.23
N ASP A 104 -4.33 13.67 14.28
CA ASP A 104 -5.68 14.15 14.55
C ASP A 104 -6.49 13.13 15.37
N LEU A 105 -6.34 11.83 15.08
CA LEU A 105 -6.95 10.77 15.89
C LEU A 105 -6.41 10.73 17.33
N LEU A 106 -5.10 10.98 17.53
CA LEU A 106 -4.53 11.07 18.89
C LEU A 106 -5.02 12.31 19.65
N LEU A 107 -5.20 13.43 18.96
CA LEU A 107 -5.79 14.64 19.56
C LEU A 107 -7.26 14.38 19.91
N ALA A 108 -8.03 13.83 18.99
CA ALA A 108 -9.43 13.51 19.21
C ALA A 108 -9.62 12.51 20.36
N GLU A 109 -8.74 11.50 20.49
CA GLU A 109 -8.70 10.56 21.63
C GLU A 109 -8.52 11.27 22.99
N ARG A 110 -7.81 12.41 23.04
CA ARG A 110 -7.54 13.15 24.28
C ARG A 110 -8.56 14.22 24.62
N HIS A 111 -9.19 14.81 23.61
CA HIS A 111 -9.98 16.03 23.75
C HIS A 111 -11.48 15.83 23.50
N VAL A 112 -11.90 14.67 22.97
CA VAL A 112 -13.31 14.27 22.91
C VAL A 112 -13.68 13.52 24.19
N SER A 113 -14.77 13.89 24.86
CA SER A 113 -15.16 13.29 26.15
C SER A 113 -15.39 11.78 26.09
N ASN A 114 -15.93 11.28 24.97
CA ASN A 114 -16.19 9.86 24.71
C ASN A 114 -15.72 9.50 23.29
N PRO A 115 -14.41 9.30 23.08
CA PRO A 115 -13.89 9.03 21.74
C PRO A 115 -14.23 7.60 21.33
N ILE A 116 -14.99 7.46 20.24
CA ILE A 116 -15.39 6.14 19.72
C ILE A 116 -14.27 5.44 18.97
N PHE A 117 -13.28 6.19 18.45
CA PHE A 117 -12.05 5.65 17.88
C PHE A 117 -10.85 6.04 18.76
N ARG A 118 -10.01 5.06 19.06
CA ARG A 118 -8.77 5.23 19.81
C ARG A 118 -7.69 4.33 19.24
N PHE A 119 -6.43 4.75 19.23
CA PHE A 119 -5.37 3.83 18.85
C PHE A 119 -5.19 2.77 19.92
N LYS A 120 -5.09 1.50 19.50
CA LYS A 120 -4.60 0.45 20.40
C LYS A 120 -3.18 0.83 20.82
N LYS A 121 -2.86 0.68 22.11
CA LYS A 121 -1.50 0.90 22.61
C LYS A 121 -0.72 -0.42 22.62
N ASN A 122 0.57 -0.31 22.32
CA ASN A 122 1.55 -1.36 22.61
C ASN A 122 1.79 -1.45 24.13
N GLU A 123 2.50 -2.50 24.55
CA GLU A 123 2.87 -2.71 25.96
C GLU A 123 3.71 -1.55 26.53
N ASP A 124 4.51 -0.88 25.69
CA ASP A 124 5.33 0.28 26.06
C ASP A 124 4.57 1.62 26.02
N GLY A 125 3.26 1.57 25.78
CA GLY A 125 2.38 2.74 25.73
C GLY A 125 2.37 3.51 24.41
N THR A 126 3.19 3.12 23.42
CA THR A 126 3.14 3.74 22.08
C THR A 126 1.85 3.39 21.35
N PRO A 127 1.30 4.26 20.49
CA PRO A 127 0.15 3.94 19.66
C PRO A 127 0.53 2.95 18.54
N MET A 128 -0.36 2.03 18.19
CA MET A 128 -0.12 1.04 17.13
C MET A 128 -0.34 1.64 15.73
N PHE A 129 0.62 2.40 15.21
CA PHE A 129 0.71 2.79 13.80
C PHE A 129 2.18 2.88 13.35
N GLU A 130 2.42 2.81 12.04
CA GLU A 130 3.71 3.06 11.37
C GLU A 130 4.91 2.40 12.08
N GLU A 131 5.97 3.14 12.37
CA GLU A 131 7.16 2.66 13.06
C GLU A 131 6.85 1.87 14.33
N PHE A 132 5.83 2.26 15.09
CA PHE A 132 5.45 1.64 16.36
C PHE A 132 4.63 0.36 16.18
N ALA A 133 4.03 0.13 15.02
CA ALA A 133 3.34 -1.11 14.67
C ALA A 133 4.21 -2.08 13.85
N LYS A 134 5.34 -1.62 13.32
CA LYS A 134 6.17 -2.35 12.36
C LYS A 134 6.63 -3.70 12.91
N LYS A 135 6.40 -4.76 12.14
CA LYS A 135 6.84 -6.12 12.52
C LYS A 135 7.02 -7.05 11.33
N ALA A 136 7.67 -8.18 11.59
CA ALA A 136 7.65 -9.36 10.73
C ALA A 136 6.72 -10.41 11.36
N ARG A 137 5.80 -10.98 10.58
CA ARG A 137 5.00 -12.14 10.97
C ARG A 137 5.39 -13.32 10.10
N ASN A 138 5.94 -14.36 10.72
CA ASN A 138 6.17 -15.63 10.04
C ASN A 138 4.84 -16.30 9.71
N VAL A 139 4.75 -16.85 8.51
CA VAL A 139 3.59 -17.53 7.97
C VAL A 139 4.04 -18.88 7.41
N MET A 140 3.30 -19.92 7.77
CA MET A 140 3.37 -21.22 7.13
C MET A 140 2.08 -21.40 6.33
N HIS A 141 2.20 -21.56 5.02
CA HIS A 141 1.04 -21.70 4.12
C HIS A 141 1.39 -22.64 2.97
N LYS A 142 0.54 -23.65 2.71
CA LYS A 142 0.77 -24.67 1.67
C LYS A 142 2.19 -25.28 1.70
N GLY A 143 2.70 -25.57 2.91
CA GLY A 143 4.03 -26.15 3.11
C GLY A 143 5.21 -25.20 2.82
N LYS A 144 4.94 -23.92 2.48
CA LYS A 144 5.96 -22.89 2.32
C LYS A 144 6.05 -22.04 3.59
N VAL A 145 7.26 -21.59 3.90
CA VAL A 145 7.53 -20.68 5.04
C VAL A 145 8.06 -19.36 4.50
N PHE A 146 7.44 -18.26 4.93
CA PHE A 146 7.85 -16.90 4.60
C PHE A 146 7.38 -15.92 5.66
N ALA A 147 7.80 -14.67 5.56
CA ALA A 147 7.32 -13.60 6.43
C ALA A 147 6.50 -12.56 5.67
N LEU A 148 5.49 -12.01 6.34
CA LEU A 148 4.93 -10.71 6.01
C LEU A 148 5.67 -9.65 6.83
N TYR A 149 6.27 -8.66 6.17
CA TYR A 149 7.07 -7.63 6.81
C TYR A 149 6.64 -6.23 6.36
N GLY A 150 6.26 -5.40 7.33
CA GLY A 150 5.77 -4.05 7.05
C GLY A 150 5.13 -3.41 8.27
N THR A 151 4.41 -2.33 8.01
CA THR A 151 3.59 -1.63 9.01
C THR A 151 2.30 -1.13 8.39
N CYS A 152 1.28 -0.88 9.20
CA CYS A 152 0.02 -0.27 8.78
C CYS A 152 -0.14 1.12 9.41
N ASP A 153 -1.02 1.91 8.81
CA ASP A 153 -1.27 3.28 9.23
C ASP A 153 -2.04 3.36 10.56
N GLY A 154 -2.60 2.23 11.04
CA GLY A 154 -3.19 2.16 12.36
C GLY A 154 -3.83 0.83 12.74
N ILE A 155 -3.79 0.50 14.02
CA ILE A 155 -4.69 -0.44 14.68
C ILE A 155 -5.44 0.30 15.78
N MET A 156 -6.75 0.41 15.61
CA MET A 156 -7.64 1.15 16.48
C MET A 156 -8.58 0.21 17.26
N LEU A 157 -9.18 0.78 18.30
CA LEU A 157 -10.33 0.26 19.02
C LEU A 157 -11.52 1.16 18.68
N TYR A 158 -12.55 0.56 18.07
CA TYR A 158 -13.84 1.18 17.80
C TYR A 158 -14.83 0.75 18.88
N THR A 159 -15.56 1.70 19.47
CA THR A 159 -16.64 1.43 20.42
C THR A 159 -17.97 1.63 19.70
N SER A 160 -18.75 0.57 19.55
CA SER A 160 -20.08 0.63 18.91
C SER A 160 -21.10 1.34 19.80
N ASP A 161 -22.27 1.66 19.22
CA ASP A 161 -23.40 2.24 19.97
C ASP A 161 -23.86 1.34 21.14
N ASP A 162 -23.71 0.02 20.99
CA ASP A 162 -24.06 -0.98 22.00
C ASP A 162 -22.95 -1.16 23.07
N GLY A 163 -21.82 -0.46 22.91
CA GLY A 163 -20.68 -0.51 23.83
C GLY A 163 -19.63 -1.60 23.51
N ASP A 164 -19.82 -2.36 22.42
CA ASP A 164 -18.85 -3.37 22.00
C ASP A 164 -17.56 -2.73 21.52
N VAL A 165 -16.42 -3.25 21.98
CA VAL A 165 -15.09 -2.80 21.55
C VAL A 165 -14.56 -3.72 20.46
N ILE A 166 -14.43 -3.19 19.25
CA ILE A 166 -14.00 -3.90 18.05
C ILE A 166 -12.61 -3.41 17.65
N ARG A 167 -11.69 -4.33 17.33
CA ARG A 167 -10.39 -3.97 16.74
C ARG A 167 -10.55 -3.67 15.26
N VAL A 168 -10.06 -2.52 14.82
CA VAL A 168 -10.20 -2.05 13.43
C VAL A 168 -8.84 -1.56 12.94
N GLY A 169 -8.40 -2.03 11.79
CA GLY A 169 -7.21 -1.50 11.13
C GLY A 169 -7.54 -0.25 10.31
N LEU A 170 -6.55 0.61 10.13
CA LEU A 170 -6.63 1.83 9.32
C LEU A 170 -5.57 1.77 8.22
N GLU A 171 -5.99 2.12 7.00
CA GLU A 171 -5.11 2.33 5.85
C GLU A 171 -5.53 3.64 5.16
N ILE A 172 -4.60 4.58 5.05
CA ILE A 172 -4.78 5.94 4.55
C ILE A 172 -4.14 6.05 3.17
N LYS A 173 -4.89 6.63 2.23
CA LYS A 173 -4.51 6.72 0.82
C LYS A 173 -4.73 8.12 0.30
N SER A 174 -3.65 8.82 0.01
CA SER A 174 -3.75 10.15 -0.60
C SER A 174 -4.20 10.09 -2.07
N LYS A 175 -5.06 11.04 -2.47
CA LYS A 175 -5.39 11.39 -3.85
C LYS A 175 -4.92 12.81 -4.11
N GLN A 176 -4.18 13.02 -5.20
CA GLN A 176 -3.52 14.31 -5.47
C GLN A 176 -3.82 14.86 -6.86
N THR A 177 -4.65 14.18 -7.66
CA THR A 177 -4.89 14.55 -9.07
C THR A 177 -6.01 15.57 -9.25
N THR A 178 -7.22 15.25 -8.77
CA THR A 178 -8.40 16.13 -8.88
C THR A 178 -9.29 15.96 -7.66
N TYR A 179 -10.02 17.01 -7.29
CA TYR A 179 -11.01 16.96 -6.20
C TYR A 179 -12.08 15.89 -6.43
N SER A 180 -12.38 15.55 -7.68
CA SER A 180 -13.35 14.51 -8.02
C SER A 180 -12.90 13.10 -7.70
N GLN A 181 -11.61 12.85 -7.41
CA GLN A 181 -11.08 11.50 -7.13
C GLN A 181 -11.74 10.80 -5.93
N THR A 182 -12.31 11.55 -5.00
CA THR A 182 -13.06 11.03 -3.84
C THR A 182 -14.58 11.12 -4.01
N SER A 183 -15.06 11.67 -5.14
CA SER A 183 -16.50 11.85 -5.41
C SER A 183 -17.26 10.54 -5.50
N LEU A 184 -18.55 10.58 -5.13
CA LEU A 184 -19.48 9.44 -5.21
C LEU A 184 -19.49 8.77 -6.59
N TYR A 185 -19.27 9.55 -7.65
CA TYR A 185 -19.20 9.07 -9.01
C TYR A 185 -17.89 8.35 -9.35
N SER A 186 -16.74 8.94 -9.01
CA SER A 186 -15.42 8.46 -9.44
C SER A 186 -14.84 7.34 -8.58
N MET A 187 -15.24 7.22 -7.31
CA MET A 187 -14.68 6.25 -6.38
C MET A 187 -15.80 5.42 -5.77
N ARG A 188 -16.33 4.44 -6.47
CA ARG A 188 -17.48 3.66 -5.96
C ARG A 188 -17.08 2.56 -5.00
N GLU A 189 -15.84 2.10 -5.11
CA GLU A 189 -15.26 0.99 -4.37
C GLU A 189 -13.79 1.29 -4.06
N PRO A 190 -13.21 0.66 -3.02
CA PRO A 190 -11.78 0.71 -2.81
C PRO A 190 -11.08 -0.08 -3.91
N LYS A 191 -9.83 0.31 -4.19
CA LYS A 191 -9.01 -0.40 -5.18
C LYS A 191 -8.61 -1.78 -4.68
N ASP A 192 -8.60 -2.76 -5.56
CA ASP A 192 -8.23 -4.16 -5.27
C ASP A 192 -6.83 -4.31 -4.64
N ASP A 193 -5.84 -3.55 -5.12
CA ASP A 193 -4.48 -3.53 -4.56
C ASP A 193 -4.47 -3.07 -3.09
N HIS A 194 -5.33 -2.11 -2.74
CA HIS A 194 -5.48 -1.64 -1.37
C HIS A 194 -6.20 -2.70 -0.50
N ILE A 195 -7.19 -3.41 -1.04
CA ILE A 195 -7.87 -4.53 -0.35
C ILE A 195 -6.85 -5.64 -0.04
N LYS A 196 -6.02 -6.04 -1.01
CA LYS A 196 -4.96 -7.04 -0.82
C LYS A 196 -3.94 -6.60 0.24
N GLN A 197 -3.60 -5.31 0.26
CA GLN A 197 -2.71 -4.74 1.27
C GLN A 197 -3.29 -4.85 2.69
N VAL A 198 -4.54 -4.42 2.91
CA VAL A 198 -5.18 -4.56 4.23
C VAL A 198 -5.44 -6.02 4.60
N THR A 199 -5.64 -6.89 3.62
CA THR A 199 -5.75 -8.34 3.83
C THR A 199 -4.44 -8.92 4.38
N CYS A 200 -3.28 -8.51 3.85
CA CYS A 200 -1.98 -8.85 4.45
C CYS A 200 -1.87 -8.34 5.90
N TYR A 201 -2.26 -7.09 6.16
CA TYR A 201 -2.22 -6.56 7.52
C TYR A 201 -3.18 -7.28 8.46
N SER A 202 -4.35 -7.71 7.99
CA SER A 202 -5.30 -8.53 8.74
C SER A 202 -4.61 -9.79 9.29
N THR A 203 -3.82 -10.46 8.43
CA THR A 203 -3.00 -11.60 8.81
C THR A 203 -1.91 -11.14 9.76
N MET A 204 -1.18 -10.04 9.51
CA MET A 204 -0.13 -9.57 10.41
C MET A 204 -0.64 -9.29 11.83
N TYR A 205 -1.74 -8.57 11.98
CA TYR A 205 -2.20 -8.02 13.26
C TYR A 205 -3.36 -8.79 13.92
N ASN A 206 -3.87 -9.83 13.26
CA ASN A 206 -5.04 -10.58 13.70
C ASN A 206 -6.23 -9.63 13.93
N VAL A 207 -6.70 -9.01 12.83
CA VAL A 207 -7.80 -8.04 12.80
C VAL A 207 -8.68 -8.35 11.59
N ASP A 208 -9.99 -8.42 11.78
CA ASP A 208 -10.95 -8.78 10.72
C ASP A 208 -11.58 -7.57 10.02
N TYR A 209 -11.45 -6.37 10.59
CA TYR A 209 -12.06 -5.16 10.08
C TYR A 209 -11.02 -4.11 9.74
N TYR A 210 -11.13 -3.52 8.55
CA TYR A 210 -10.28 -2.41 8.14
C TYR A 210 -11.11 -1.24 7.60
N ILE A 211 -10.64 -0.03 7.85
CA ILE A 211 -11.05 1.18 7.13
C ILE A 211 -9.95 1.50 6.12
N ILE A 212 -10.33 1.60 4.84
CA ILE A 212 -9.50 2.23 3.82
C ILE A 212 -10.00 3.66 3.65
N LEU A 213 -9.23 4.62 4.16
CA LEU A 213 -9.51 6.05 4.09
C LEU A 213 -8.78 6.67 2.89
N TYR A 214 -9.52 7.22 1.94
CA TYR A 214 -8.97 8.04 0.89
C TYR A 214 -9.07 9.52 1.27
N VAL A 215 -7.95 10.24 1.19
CA VAL A 215 -7.88 11.68 1.53
C VAL A 215 -7.44 12.46 0.31
N ASN A 216 -8.20 13.47 -0.08
CA ASN A 216 -7.93 14.29 -1.25
C ASN A 216 -7.15 15.54 -0.88
N ALA A 217 -5.96 15.70 -1.45
CA ALA A 217 -5.17 16.91 -1.34
C ALA A 217 -5.67 18.02 -2.29
N SER A 218 -6.54 17.68 -3.25
CA SER A 218 -7.16 18.63 -4.16
C SER A 218 -8.56 18.98 -3.65
N LYS A 219 -8.79 20.24 -3.28
CA LYS A 219 -10.11 20.76 -2.90
C LYS A 219 -10.83 21.41 -4.09
N LYS A 220 -12.16 21.29 -4.13
CA LYS A 220 -13.00 21.97 -5.14
C LYS A 220 -12.96 23.49 -4.95
N GLY A 221 -13.01 23.93 -3.70
CA GLY A 221 -12.97 25.33 -3.27
C GLY A 221 -12.82 25.42 -1.76
N TRP A 222 -12.61 26.63 -1.24
CA TRP A 222 -12.61 26.84 0.21
C TRP A 222 -14.03 26.92 0.77
N ASN A 223 -14.90 27.63 0.06
CA ASN A 223 -16.32 27.73 0.38
C ASN A 223 -17.07 26.72 -0.49
N MET A 224 -17.63 25.68 0.13
CA MET A 224 -18.45 24.68 -0.53
C MET A 224 -19.84 24.66 0.14
N SER A 225 -20.89 24.46 -0.65
CA SER A 225 -22.20 24.13 -0.08
C SER A 225 -22.17 22.71 0.49
N GLU A 226 -23.09 22.40 1.39
CA GLU A 226 -23.25 21.03 1.90
C GLU A 226 -23.50 20.01 0.77
N GLU A 227 -24.25 20.41 -0.26
CA GLU A 227 -24.49 19.58 -1.44
C GLU A 227 -23.20 19.30 -2.23
N ASP A 228 -22.35 20.32 -2.39
CA ASP A 228 -21.07 20.17 -3.08
C ASP A 228 -20.11 19.29 -2.29
N TYR A 229 -20.07 19.46 -0.97
CA TYR A 229 -19.29 18.62 -0.06
C TYR A 229 -19.75 17.16 -0.13
N ALA A 230 -21.05 16.90 -0.02
CA ALA A 230 -21.60 15.55 -0.10
C ALA A 230 -21.27 14.85 -1.43
N LYS A 231 -21.20 15.59 -2.54
CA LYS A 231 -20.86 15.02 -3.87
C LYS A 231 -19.38 14.74 -4.03
N SER A 232 -18.52 15.62 -3.51
CA SER A 232 -17.06 15.54 -3.65
C SER A 232 -16.38 15.82 -2.31
N PRO A 233 -16.55 14.92 -1.33
CA PRO A 233 -15.95 15.11 -0.02
C PRO A 233 -14.43 15.00 -0.14
N ASP A 234 -13.70 15.68 0.72
CA ASP A 234 -12.25 15.61 0.78
C ASP A 234 -11.79 14.24 1.29
N ILE A 235 -12.55 13.60 2.18
CA ILE A 235 -12.31 12.24 2.64
C ILE A 235 -13.36 11.25 2.16
N ARG A 236 -12.96 10.00 1.96
CA ARG A 236 -13.86 8.88 1.71
C ARG A 236 -13.36 7.60 2.33
N ALA A 237 -14.17 6.98 3.16
CA ALA A 237 -13.84 5.72 3.82
C ALA A 237 -14.61 4.55 3.21
N PHE A 238 -13.96 3.39 3.15
CA PHE A 238 -14.59 2.10 2.88
C PHE A 238 -14.27 1.13 4.00
N GLY A 239 -15.30 0.49 4.53
CA GLY A 239 -15.15 -0.60 5.48
C GLY A 239 -14.87 -1.90 4.74
N ILE A 240 -13.94 -2.70 5.23
CA ILE A 240 -13.63 -4.01 4.66
C ILE A 240 -13.70 -5.04 5.76
N TYR A 241 -14.60 -6.02 5.59
CA TYR A 241 -14.58 -7.24 6.39
C TYR A 241 -13.69 -8.27 5.70
N ILE A 242 -12.55 -8.57 6.33
CA ILE A 242 -11.56 -9.49 5.79
C ILE A 242 -11.92 -10.93 6.19
N THR A 243 -12.15 -11.76 5.18
CA THR A 243 -12.47 -13.18 5.37
C THR A 243 -11.23 -14.06 5.30
N ASP A 244 -11.34 -15.29 5.79
CA ASP A 244 -10.26 -16.28 5.67
C ASP A 244 -9.98 -16.67 4.21
N THR A 245 -10.98 -16.60 3.33
CA THR A 245 -10.80 -16.78 1.88
C THR A 245 -9.89 -15.69 1.32
N MET A 246 -10.17 -14.41 1.63
CA MET A 246 -9.32 -13.30 1.18
C MET A 246 -7.88 -13.46 1.67
N ARG A 247 -7.68 -13.85 2.93
CA ARG A 247 -6.35 -14.15 3.48
C ARG A 247 -5.68 -15.27 2.71
N SER A 248 -6.40 -16.36 2.47
CA SER A 248 -5.89 -17.52 1.74
C SER A 248 -5.48 -17.18 0.31
N ASP A 249 -6.27 -16.38 -0.41
CA ASP A 249 -5.99 -15.99 -1.80
C ASP A 249 -4.68 -15.17 -1.91
N VAL A 250 -4.45 -14.25 -0.97
CA VAL A 250 -3.22 -13.46 -0.94
C VAL A 250 -2.02 -14.32 -0.54
N LEU A 251 -2.18 -15.21 0.44
CA LEU A 251 -1.11 -16.12 0.86
C LEU A 251 -0.79 -17.18 -0.21
N ASP A 252 -1.80 -17.61 -0.98
CA ASP A 252 -1.67 -18.50 -2.13
C ASP A 252 -0.79 -17.87 -3.21
N THR A 253 -0.99 -16.59 -3.49
CA THR A 253 -0.17 -15.83 -4.43
C THR A 253 1.31 -15.87 -4.02
N PHE A 254 1.61 -15.61 -2.74
CA PHE A 254 2.98 -15.65 -2.23
C PHE A 254 3.58 -17.06 -2.21
N ALA A 255 2.80 -18.06 -1.81
CA ALA A 255 3.23 -19.45 -1.86
C ALA A 255 3.51 -19.90 -3.31
N GLY A 256 2.73 -19.41 -4.29
CA GLY A 256 2.95 -19.60 -5.72
C GLY A 256 4.30 -19.04 -6.19
N VAL A 257 4.66 -17.82 -5.77
CA VAL A 257 5.99 -17.26 -6.07
C VAL A 257 7.10 -18.16 -5.53
N LEU A 258 6.98 -18.66 -4.29
CA LEU A 258 7.98 -19.55 -3.70
C LEU A 258 8.02 -20.92 -4.38
N GLU A 259 6.92 -21.38 -4.95
CA GLU A 259 6.89 -22.58 -5.78
C GLU A 259 7.72 -22.38 -7.06
N HIS A 260 7.55 -21.23 -7.74
CA HIS A 260 8.39 -20.86 -8.89
C HIS A 260 9.87 -20.81 -8.53
N ILE A 261 10.23 -20.23 -7.38
CA ILE A 261 11.60 -20.21 -6.86
C ILE A 261 12.13 -21.63 -6.69
N SER A 262 11.38 -22.52 -6.04
CA SER A 262 11.84 -23.90 -5.82
C SER A 262 12.03 -24.70 -7.10
N LYS A 263 11.30 -24.35 -8.17
CA LYS A 263 11.42 -24.98 -9.50
C LYS A 263 12.51 -24.35 -10.37
N GLY A 264 12.99 -23.16 -10.03
CA GLY A 264 13.85 -22.37 -10.90
C GLY A 264 13.17 -21.96 -12.21
N ILE A 265 11.82 -21.89 -12.22
CA ILE A 265 11.04 -21.50 -13.40
C ILE A 265 10.38 -20.16 -13.07
N PRO A 266 10.87 -19.05 -13.65
CA PRO A 266 10.29 -17.74 -13.38
C PRO A 266 8.83 -17.63 -13.85
N PRO A 267 7.96 -16.85 -13.17
CA PRO A 267 6.62 -16.55 -13.65
C PRO A 267 6.64 -15.68 -14.92
N THR A 268 5.57 -15.69 -15.71
CA THR A 268 5.38 -14.76 -16.82
C THR A 268 5.38 -13.31 -16.32
N LEU A 269 6.03 -12.42 -17.05
CA LEU A 269 6.04 -10.98 -16.76
C LEU A 269 4.68 -10.36 -17.08
N ASP A 270 4.09 -9.65 -16.13
CA ASP A 270 2.88 -8.85 -16.34
C ASP A 270 3.24 -7.42 -16.81
N ILE A 271 2.97 -7.14 -18.09
CA ILE A 271 3.27 -5.84 -18.71
C ILE A 271 2.47 -4.71 -18.05
N GLU A 272 1.24 -4.95 -17.59
CA GLU A 272 0.39 -3.88 -17.01
C GLU A 272 0.94 -3.38 -15.67
N LYS A 273 1.76 -4.19 -15.00
CA LYS A 273 2.43 -3.84 -13.74
C LYS A 273 3.82 -3.24 -13.95
N TRP A 274 4.27 -3.10 -15.20
CA TRP A 274 5.62 -2.65 -15.52
C TRP A 274 5.95 -1.28 -14.95
N THR A 275 5.04 -0.30 -14.99
CA THR A 275 5.30 1.07 -14.57
C THR A 275 5.91 1.17 -13.16
N PHE A 276 5.44 0.36 -12.22
CA PHE A 276 5.85 0.39 -10.80
C PHE A 276 6.77 -0.77 -10.38
N ASN A 277 7.18 -1.62 -11.32
CA ASN A 277 8.14 -2.70 -11.05
C ASN A 277 9.49 -2.10 -10.63
N ASN A 278 10.04 -2.57 -9.51
CA ASN A 278 11.31 -2.10 -8.94
C ASN A 278 12.53 -2.96 -9.31
N TYR A 279 12.32 -4.00 -10.13
CA TYR A 279 13.29 -5.00 -10.53
C TYR A 279 13.27 -5.19 -12.06
N LYS A 280 12.97 -4.12 -12.82
CA LYS A 280 12.84 -4.12 -14.29
C LYS A 280 14.08 -4.66 -14.96
N ARG A 281 15.28 -4.27 -14.51
CA ARG A 281 16.54 -4.75 -15.12
C ARG A 281 16.66 -6.27 -14.95
N ALA A 282 16.41 -6.78 -13.74
CA ALA A 282 16.48 -8.20 -13.46
C ALA A 282 15.43 -8.98 -14.27
N CYS A 283 14.17 -8.50 -14.28
CA CYS A 283 13.12 -9.06 -15.11
C CYS A 283 13.55 -9.12 -16.58
N ALA A 284 14.02 -8.01 -17.17
CA ALA A 284 14.43 -7.93 -18.58
C ALA A 284 15.54 -8.92 -18.96
N LEU A 285 16.54 -9.09 -18.08
CA LEU A 285 17.67 -9.99 -18.30
C LEU A 285 17.32 -11.45 -18.04
N SER A 286 16.32 -11.72 -17.19
CA SER A 286 15.87 -13.09 -16.90
C SER A 286 15.01 -13.71 -18.00
N LEU A 287 14.48 -12.91 -18.94
CA LEU A 287 13.57 -13.39 -19.99
C LEU A 287 14.31 -14.27 -21.00
N SER A 288 13.69 -15.38 -21.40
CA SER A 288 14.09 -16.09 -22.61
C SER A 288 13.76 -15.27 -23.86
N ASP A 289 14.38 -15.62 -24.99
CA ASP A 289 14.05 -14.97 -26.27
C ASP A 289 12.59 -15.22 -26.68
N GLU A 290 12.04 -16.39 -26.35
CA GLU A 290 10.64 -16.73 -26.60
C GLU A 290 9.69 -15.88 -25.74
N GLU A 291 9.97 -15.74 -24.44
CA GLU A 291 9.18 -14.87 -23.55
C GLU A 291 9.23 -13.41 -24.04
N TYR A 292 10.39 -12.96 -24.50
CA TYR A 292 10.55 -11.61 -25.02
C TYR A 292 9.79 -11.40 -26.34
N ASP A 293 9.79 -12.39 -27.23
CA ASP A 293 8.98 -12.38 -28.44
C ASP A 293 7.48 -12.35 -28.14
N ASP A 294 7.02 -13.06 -27.11
CA ASP A 294 5.64 -12.99 -26.63
C ASP A 294 5.27 -11.60 -26.13
N ILE A 295 6.12 -10.96 -25.32
CA ILE A 295 5.92 -9.59 -24.84
C ILE A 295 5.80 -8.61 -26.01
N LYS A 296 6.65 -8.74 -27.05
CA LYS A 296 6.54 -7.92 -28.27
C LYS A 296 5.23 -8.17 -29.02
N ARG A 297 4.81 -9.43 -29.15
CA ARG A 297 3.52 -9.77 -29.79
C ARG A 297 2.35 -9.15 -29.03
N GLU A 298 2.35 -9.27 -27.72
CA GLU A 298 1.31 -8.69 -26.85
C GLU A 298 1.28 -7.17 -26.95
N SER A 299 2.43 -6.50 -26.81
CA SER A 299 2.55 -5.06 -26.95
C SER A 299 2.04 -4.57 -28.31
N ASN A 300 2.42 -5.23 -29.41
CA ASN A 300 1.93 -4.89 -30.76
C ASN A 300 0.40 -5.00 -30.89
N ARG A 301 -0.22 -6.02 -30.29
CA ARG A 301 -1.69 -6.15 -30.26
C ARG A 301 -2.31 -4.99 -29.49
N MET A 302 -1.78 -4.67 -28.31
CA MET A 302 -2.32 -3.62 -27.44
C MET A 302 -2.16 -2.22 -28.03
N LEU A 303 -1.05 -1.93 -28.70
CA LEU A 303 -0.86 -0.65 -29.40
C LEU A 303 -1.87 -0.42 -30.53
N ARG A 304 -2.34 -1.49 -31.19
CA ARG A 304 -3.36 -1.45 -32.26
C ARG A 304 -4.81 -1.47 -31.74
N SER A 305 -5.01 -1.67 -30.45
CA SER A 305 -6.33 -1.72 -29.84
C SER A 305 -6.96 -0.31 -29.68
N SER A 306 -8.19 -0.25 -29.20
CA SER A 306 -8.90 0.98 -28.82
C SER A 306 -8.51 1.53 -27.43
N LEU A 307 -7.47 0.97 -26.78
CA LEU A 307 -7.02 1.44 -25.48
C LEU A 307 -6.58 2.92 -25.52
N PRO A 308 -6.81 3.69 -24.43
CA PRO A 308 -6.27 5.04 -24.30
C PRO A 308 -4.75 5.08 -24.40
N ASP A 309 -4.20 6.19 -24.90
CA ASP A 309 -2.76 6.33 -25.14
C ASP A 309 -1.90 6.12 -23.89
N TRP A 310 -2.36 6.57 -22.73
CA TRP A 310 -1.64 6.38 -21.46
C TRP A 310 -1.53 4.89 -21.07
N LYS A 311 -2.50 4.05 -21.46
CA LYS A 311 -2.39 2.58 -21.25
C LYS A 311 -1.42 1.98 -22.24
N LYS A 312 -1.49 2.44 -23.50
CA LYS A 312 -0.58 2.01 -24.57
C LYS A 312 0.88 2.36 -24.29
N SER A 313 1.15 3.46 -23.60
CA SER A 313 2.53 3.86 -23.27
C SER A 313 3.20 2.81 -22.39
N VAL A 314 2.48 2.18 -21.44
CA VAL A 314 3.03 1.12 -20.58
C VAL A 314 3.59 -0.04 -21.41
N TYR A 315 2.85 -0.50 -22.41
CA TYR A 315 3.29 -1.59 -23.30
C TYR A 315 4.48 -1.21 -24.17
N ARG A 316 4.53 0.05 -24.62
CA ARG A 316 5.64 0.58 -25.41
C ARG A 316 6.92 0.69 -24.57
N GLU A 317 6.81 1.37 -23.43
CA GLU A 317 7.90 1.59 -22.48
C GLU A 317 8.48 0.27 -21.95
N CYS A 318 7.65 -0.76 -21.79
CA CYS A 318 8.10 -2.10 -21.41
C CYS A 318 9.03 -2.72 -22.47
N VAL A 319 8.58 -2.77 -23.73
CA VAL A 319 9.36 -3.35 -24.83
C VAL A 319 10.63 -2.54 -25.08
N GLU A 320 10.53 -1.21 -25.12
CA GLU A 320 11.69 -0.33 -25.32
C GLU A 320 12.74 -0.58 -24.24
N TYR A 321 12.36 -0.56 -22.96
CA TYR A 321 13.29 -0.80 -21.87
C TYR A 321 13.93 -2.20 -21.94
N ILE A 322 13.15 -3.26 -22.18
CA ILE A 322 13.71 -4.62 -22.27
C ILE A 322 14.70 -4.72 -23.44
N THR A 323 14.39 -4.10 -24.59
CA THR A 323 15.28 -4.05 -25.76
C THR A 323 16.62 -3.42 -25.41
N ASP A 324 16.58 -2.25 -24.77
CA ASP A 324 17.77 -1.47 -24.44
C ASP A 324 18.66 -2.25 -23.48
N ILE A 325 18.10 -2.77 -22.39
CA ILE A 325 18.85 -3.52 -21.37
C ILE A 325 19.51 -4.78 -21.95
N ARG A 326 18.81 -5.54 -22.80
CA ARG A 326 19.37 -6.76 -23.42
C ARG A 326 20.48 -6.42 -24.43
N SER A 327 20.34 -5.29 -25.13
CA SER A 327 21.35 -4.81 -26.09
C SER A 327 22.62 -4.33 -25.39
N GLU A 328 22.50 -3.61 -24.27
CA GLU A 328 23.64 -3.18 -23.44
C GLU A 328 24.55 -4.34 -23.02
N VAL A 329 23.96 -5.44 -22.55
CA VAL A 329 24.71 -6.62 -22.11
C VAL A 329 25.40 -7.30 -23.29
N THR A 330 24.69 -7.47 -24.41
CA THR A 330 25.26 -8.06 -25.63
C THR A 330 26.49 -7.27 -26.13
N GLU A 331 26.44 -5.95 -26.06
CA GLU A 331 27.58 -5.10 -26.46
C GLU A 331 28.72 -5.07 -25.45
N ALA A 332 28.43 -5.24 -24.14
CA ALA A 332 29.46 -5.39 -23.11
C ALA A 332 30.22 -6.71 -23.27
N ASP A 333 29.51 -7.83 -23.47
CA ASP A 333 30.09 -9.16 -23.64
C ASP A 333 31.00 -9.24 -24.89
N LYS A 334 30.62 -8.56 -25.98
CA LYS A 334 31.45 -8.44 -27.20
C LYS A 334 32.75 -7.65 -26.97
N LYS A 335 32.74 -6.66 -26.09
CA LYS A 335 33.95 -5.88 -25.77
C LYS A 335 34.91 -6.65 -24.87
N GLU A 336 34.39 -7.43 -23.94
CA GLU A 336 35.19 -8.24 -23.02
C GLU A 336 35.81 -9.46 -23.70
N THR A 337 35.12 -10.04 -24.70
CA THR A 337 35.67 -11.11 -25.55
C THR A 337 36.66 -10.63 -26.63
N ALA A 338 36.70 -9.32 -26.91
CA ALA A 338 37.61 -8.71 -27.88
C ALA A 338 38.91 -8.14 -27.25
N SER A 339 39.01 -8.12 -25.92
CA SER A 339 40.20 -7.76 -25.13
C SER A 339 40.91 -8.99 -24.61
#